data_AF-A0A9P6WQ70-F1
#
_entry.id   AF-A0A9P6WQ70-F1
#
_cell.length_a   1.000
_cell.length_b   1.000
_cell.length_c   1.000
_cell.angle_alpha   90.00
_cell.angle_beta   90.00
_cell.angle_gamma   90.00
#
_symmetry.space_group_name_H-M   'P 1'
#
loop_
_entity.id
_entity.type
_entity.pdbx_description
1 polymer ?
#
loop_
_entity_poly.entity_id
_entity_poly.type
_entity_poly.pdbx_seq_one_letter_code
_entity_poly.pdbx_strand_id
1 'polypeptide(L)'
;MFSFSTVLSLIGFFLLANAAYSRYELNQLAFIVSENSNSTISTINTLPIDIILEIFLGSFIIIISILTSFFTTTENSSSSICNDSLFVKLKNGNWIIDSKSNLYHPLRLIDLDRANNEIEKSGKGSYQYLDNRVNFANFTKRALYFQNWYNSSLTKSTSTSSKQ
;
A
#
# COMPACT_ATOMS: atom_id res chain seq x y z
N MET A 1 -3.90 12.09 -5.76
CA MET A 1 -2.64 12.66 -5.21
C MET A 1 -1.56 11.62 -5.37
N PHE A 2 -0.37 11.98 -5.86
CA PHE A 2 0.76 11.06 -5.95
C PHE A 2 1.31 10.78 -4.54
N SER A 3 1.64 9.52 -4.22
CA SER A 3 2.34 9.20 -2.97
C SER A 3 3.79 9.68 -3.05
N PHE A 4 4.35 10.05 -1.89
CA PHE A 4 5.74 10.50 -1.78
C PHE A 4 6.73 9.47 -2.34
N SER A 5 6.48 8.16 -2.10
CA SER A 5 7.31 7.09 -2.66
C SER A 5 7.30 7.08 -4.18
N THR A 6 6.13 7.26 -4.82
CA THR A 6 6.02 7.33 -6.28
C THR A 6 6.75 8.54 -6.85
N VAL A 7 6.68 9.71 -6.20
CA VAL A 7 7.42 10.90 -6.63
C VAL A 7 8.93 10.68 -6.54
N LEU A 8 9.43 10.11 -5.43
CA LEU A 8 10.84 9.76 -5.29
C LEU A 8 11.30 8.75 -6.34
N SER A 9 10.46 7.75 -6.65
CA SER A 9 10.76 6.75 -7.69
C SER A 9 10.93 7.42 -9.05
N LEU A 10 10.01 8.31 -9.42
CA LEU A 10 10.06 9.05 -10.69
C LEU A 10 11.31 9.92 -10.81
N ILE A 11 11.67 10.65 -9.74
CA ILE A 11 12.89 11.46 -9.70
C ILE A 11 14.14 10.58 -9.87
N GLY A 12 14.19 9.44 -9.16
CA GLY A 12 15.30 8.49 -9.26
C GLY A 12 15.46 7.91 -10.66
N PHE A 13 14.36 7.49 -11.30
CA PHE A 13 14.38 7.01 -12.69
C PHE A 13 14.79 8.10 -13.68
N PHE A 14 14.35 9.35 -13.46
CA PHE A 14 14.72 10.46 -14.33
C PHE A 14 16.23 10.77 -14.27
N LEU A 15 16.82 10.79 -13.06
CA LEU A 15 18.26 10.92 -12.85
C LEU A 15 19.04 9.79 -13.53
N LEU A 16 18.55 8.55 -13.41
CA LEU A 16 19.22 7.39 -14.01
C LEU A 16 19.16 7.42 -15.55
N ALA A 17 18.03 7.87 -16.11
CA ALA A 17 17.87 8.07 -17.54
C ALA A 17 18.78 9.20 -18.04
N ASN A 18 18.89 10.31 -17.30
CA ASN A 18 19.79 11.41 -17.63
C ASN A 18 21.25 10.98 -17.62
N ALA A 19 21.70 10.28 -16.56
CA ALA A 19 23.06 9.76 -16.47
C ALA A 19 23.37 8.73 -17.58
N ALA A 20 22.41 7.86 -17.93
CA ALA A 20 22.55 6.93 -19.04
C ALA A 20 22.70 7.65 -20.38
N TYR A 21 21.92 8.72 -20.59
CA TYR A 21 22.00 9.56 -21.78
C TYR A 21 23.35 10.30 -21.86
N SER A 22 23.82 10.93 -20.77
CA SER A 22 25.13 11.57 -20.72
C SER A 22 26.27 10.58 -20.98
N ARG A 23 26.17 9.35 -20.47
CA ARG A 23 27.14 8.29 -20.76
C ARG A 23 27.11 7.89 -22.24
N TYR A 24 25.93 7.81 -22.83
CA TYR A 24 25.77 7.50 -24.24
C TYR A 24 26.46 8.55 -25.13
N GLU A 25 26.21 9.84 -24.89
CA GLU A 25 26.85 10.93 -25.64
C GLU A 25 28.37 10.93 -25.46
N LEU A 26 28.87 10.74 -24.23
CA LEU A 26 30.30 10.66 -23.96
C LEU A 26 30.95 9.50 -24.71
N ASN A 27 30.28 8.34 -24.76
CA ASN A 27 30.78 7.18 -25.48
C ASN A 27 30.81 7.39 -27.00
N GLN A 28 29.83 8.13 -27.55
CA GLN A 28 29.86 8.52 -28.96
C GLN A 28 31.01 9.48 -29.26
N LEU A 29 31.23 10.49 -28.41
CA LEU A 29 32.35 11.41 -28.57
C LEU A 29 33.70 10.68 -28.45
N ALA A 30 33.81 9.75 -27.52
CA ALA A 30 34.99 8.90 -27.36
C ALA A 30 35.31 8.13 -28.65
N PHE A 31 34.29 7.53 -29.26
CA PHE A 31 34.42 6.82 -30.53
C PHE A 31 34.91 7.75 -31.65
N ILE A 32 34.25 8.91 -31.84
CA ILE A 32 34.60 9.88 -32.89
C ILE A 32 36.01 10.44 -32.71
N VAL A 33 36.42 10.72 -31.47
CA VAL A 33 37.77 11.22 -31.16
C VAL A 33 38.82 10.15 -31.40
N SER A 34 38.55 8.89 -31.04
CA SER A 34 39.48 7.78 -31.29
C SER A 34 39.69 7.49 -32.78
N GLU A 35 38.69 7.76 -33.62
CA GLU A 35 38.78 7.59 -35.07
C GLU A 35 39.57 8.74 -35.73
N ASN A 36 39.39 9.98 -35.25
CA ASN A 36 40.03 11.17 -35.84
C ASN A 36 41.44 11.45 -35.31
N SER A 37 41.77 10.97 -34.12
CA SER A 37 43.11 11.10 -33.56
C SER A 37 43.71 9.71 -33.47
N ASN A 38 44.81 9.46 -34.21
CA ASN A 38 45.65 8.26 -34.08
C ASN A 38 46.34 8.17 -32.70
N SER A 39 45.66 8.60 -31.65
CA SER A 39 46.11 8.66 -30.26
C SER A 39 45.60 7.44 -29.52
N THR A 40 46.51 6.80 -28.78
CA THR A 40 46.25 5.59 -28.01
C THR A 40 45.14 5.83 -26.99
N ILE A 41 44.12 4.97 -27.06
CA ILE A 41 42.81 4.91 -26.36
C ILE A 41 42.85 5.00 -24.80
N SER A 42 44.01 5.20 -24.18
CA SER A 42 44.20 4.99 -22.74
C SER A 42 43.65 6.09 -21.81
N THR A 43 43.32 7.29 -22.29
CA THR A 43 42.84 8.41 -21.44
C THR A 43 41.32 8.62 -21.45
N ILE A 44 40.57 7.97 -22.34
CA ILE A 44 39.11 8.16 -22.48
C ILE A 44 38.30 7.10 -21.71
N ASN A 45 38.95 6.07 -21.19
CA ASN A 45 38.26 4.92 -20.57
C ASN A 45 37.73 5.16 -19.15
N THR A 46 38.05 6.29 -18.51
CA THR A 46 37.54 6.59 -17.18
C THR A 46 36.24 7.38 -17.26
N LEU A 47 35.17 6.87 -16.64
CA LEU A 47 33.94 7.67 -16.46
C LEU A 47 34.27 8.94 -15.66
N PRO A 48 33.72 10.10 -16.06
CA PRO A 48 33.84 11.29 -15.24
C PRO A 48 33.05 11.10 -13.93
N ILE A 49 33.58 11.72 -12.87
CA ILE A 49 33.12 11.51 -11.48
C ILE A 49 31.68 11.96 -11.25
N ASP A 50 31.21 12.94 -12.02
CA ASP A 50 29.86 13.50 -11.99
C ASP A 50 28.81 12.46 -12.42
N ILE A 51 29.03 11.75 -13.52
CA ILE A 51 28.15 10.68 -14.00
C ILE A 51 28.10 9.54 -12.98
N ILE A 52 29.24 9.20 -12.37
CA ILE A 52 29.28 8.15 -11.32
C ILE A 52 28.42 8.56 -10.12
N LEU A 53 28.53 9.82 -9.69
CA LEU A 53 27.76 10.35 -8.57
C LEU A 53 26.26 10.40 -8.90
N GLU A 54 25.88 10.78 -10.11
CA GLU A 54 24.49 10.82 -10.55
C GLU A 54 23.86 9.43 -10.59
N ILE A 55 24.56 8.42 -11.12
CA ILE A 55 24.11 7.02 -11.09
C ILE A 55 23.94 6.53 -9.65
N PHE A 56 24.90 6.83 -8.78
CA PHE A 56 24.84 6.43 -7.37
C PHE A 56 23.65 7.08 -6.66
N LEU A 57 23.47 8.38 -6.84
CA LEU A 57 22.38 9.14 -6.22
C LEU A 57 21.01 8.69 -6.74
N GLY A 58 20.87 8.50 -8.05
CA GLY A 58 19.65 8.00 -8.67
C GLY A 58 19.27 6.61 -8.15
N SER A 59 20.25 5.70 -8.10
CA SER A 59 20.06 4.34 -7.56
C SER A 59 19.68 4.36 -6.08
N PHE A 60 20.33 5.21 -5.28
CA PHE A 60 20.06 5.36 -3.87
C PHE A 60 18.64 5.89 -3.59
N ILE A 61 18.19 6.88 -4.36
CA ILE A 61 16.82 7.42 -4.26
C ILE A 61 15.79 6.34 -4.60
N ILE A 62 16.03 5.52 -5.62
CA ILE A 62 15.13 4.41 -5.98
C ILE A 62 15.04 3.39 -4.83
N ILE A 63 16.17 3.03 -4.22
CA ILE A 63 16.18 2.11 -3.07
C ILE A 63 15.36 2.70 -1.92
N ILE A 64 15.56 3.97 -1.56
CA ILE A 64 14.77 4.65 -0.53
C ILE A 64 13.29 4.68 -0.90
N SER A 65 12.95 4.96 -2.15
CA SER A 65 11.56 4.94 -2.65
C SER A 65 10.90 3.59 -2.43
N ILE A 66 11.61 2.50 -2.74
CA ILE A 66 11.11 1.14 -2.55
C ILE A 66 10.91 0.84 -1.06
N LEU A 67 11.90 1.15 -0.22
CA LEU A 67 11.78 0.95 1.24
C LEU A 67 10.62 1.75 1.80
N THR A 68 10.52 3.04 1.48
CA THR A 68 9.40 3.88 1.94
C THR A 68 8.06 3.36 1.44
N SER A 69 7.98 2.84 0.22
CA SER A 69 6.75 2.23 -0.32
C SER A 69 6.26 1.07 0.55
N PHE A 70 7.15 0.21 1.05
CA PHE A 70 6.77 -0.89 1.96
C PHE A 70 6.16 -0.39 3.27
N PHE A 71 6.67 0.71 3.83
CA PHE A 71 6.19 1.24 5.11
C PHE A 71 5.01 2.22 4.97
N THR A 72 4.82 2.84 3.81
CA THR A 72 3.74 3.83 3.58
C THR A 72 2.46 3.22 3.00
N THR A 73 2.56 2.04 2.36
CA THR A 73 1.37 1.33 1.83
C THR A 73 0.39 0.95 2.92
N THR A 74 0.83 0.85 4.18
CA THR A 74 -0.01 0.64 5.35
C THR A 74 -0.96 1.80 5.67
N GLU A 75 -0.68 3.03 5.23
CA GLU A 75 -1.57 4.17 5.48
C GLU A 75 -2.59 4.37 4.35
N ASN A 76 -2.21 4.19 3.07
CA ASN A 76 -3.08 4.47 1.92
C ASN A 76 -3.81 3.26 1.33
N SER A 77 -3.47 2.04 1.77
CA SER A 77 -4.31 0.84 1.55
C SER A 77 -5.49 0.78 2.53
N SER A 78 -5.72 1.86 3.28
CA SER A 78 -6.98 2.16 3.96
C SER A 78 -7.92 2.93 3.03
N SER A 79 -8.09 2.47 1.78
CA SER A 79 -9.36 2.68 1.10
C SER A 79 -10.46 1.97 1.92
N SER A 80 -10.99 2.74 2.88
CA SER A 80 -12.31 2.67 3.48
C SER A 80 -12.69 1.51 4.42
N ILE A 81 -11.78 0.93 5.23
CA ILE A 81 -12.19 0.10 6.40
C ILE A 81 -11.34 0.32 7.68
N CYS A 82 -10.18 0.98 7.63
CA CYS A 82 -9.30 1.09 8.80
C CYS A 82 -8.85 2.52 9.08
N ASN A 83 -9.80 3.41 9.38
CA ASN A 83 -9.50 4.42 10.40
C ASN A 83 -9.36 3.62 11.70
N ASP A 84 -8.24 3.79 12.43
CA ASP A 84 -7.99 3.27 13.78
C ASP A 84 -8.91 2.12 14.17
N SER A 85 -8.49 0.88 13.93
CA SER A 85 -9.28 -0.28 14.34
C SER A 85 -9.38 -0.31 15.87
N LEU A 86 -10.38 0.41 16.39
CA LEU A 86 -10.98 0.23 17.69
C LEU A 86 -11.43 -1.23 17.72
N PHE A 87 -10.62 -2.11 18.29
CA PHE A 87 -11.06 -3.48 18.51
C PHE A 87 -11.85 -3.51 19.82
N VAL A 88 -13.13 -3.87 19.71
CA VAL A 88 -14.01 -4.00 20.86
C VAL A 88 -13.80 -5.40 21.46
N LYS A 89 -13.11 -5.48 22.59
CA LYS A 89 -12.86 -6.71 23.33
C LYS A 89 -13.83 -6.83 24.50
N LEU A 90 -14.50 -7.97 24.63
CA LEU A 90 -15.29 -8.25 25.83
C LEU A 90 -14.33 -8.57 27.00
N LYS A 91 -14.28 -7.72 28.02
CA LYS A 91 -13.49 -7.92 29.24
C LYS A 91 -14.42 -7.72 30.44
N ASN A 92 -14.52 -8.74 31.29
CA ASN A 92 -15.38 -8.73 32.49
C ASN A 92 -16.86 -8.42 32.18
N GLY A 93 -17.39 -8.93 31.06
CA GLY A 93 -18.79 -8.67 30.64
C GLY A 93 -19.04 -7.30 30.00
N ASN A 94 -18.02 -6.44 29.92
CA ASN A 94 -18.11 -5.13 29.28
C ASN A 94 -17.32 -5.11 27.96
N TRP A 95 -17.90 -4.48 26.95
CA TRP A 95 -17.26 -4.22 25.66
C TRP A 95 -16.30 -3.03 25.81
N ILE A 96 -15.00 -3.31 25.80
CA ILE A 96 -13.94 -2.29 25.92
C ILE A 96 -13.30 -2.08 24.56
N ILE A 97 -13.22 -0.82 24.16
CA ILE A 97 -12.46 -0.38 23.00
C ILE A 97 -10.99 -0.29 23.39
N ASP A 98 -10.14 -1.07 22.74
CA ASP A 98 -8.69 -1.01 22.94
C ASP A 98 -8.03 -0.60 21.62
N SER A 99 -7.13 0.39 21.67
CA SER A 99 -6.60 1.13 20.53
C SER A 99 -5.08 0.94 20.36
N LYS A 100 -4.58 -0.25 20.64
CA LYS A 100 -3.14 -0.55 20.54
C LYS A 100 -2.86 -1.79 19.71
N SER A 101 -2.61 -1.60 18.42
CA SER A 101 -1.82 -2.55 17.62
C SER A 101 -0.66 -1.79 16.95
N ASN A 102 0.36 -1.50 17.77
CA ASN A 102 1.50 -0.65 17.42
C ASN A 102 2.65 -1.42 16.72
N LEU A 103 2.32 -2.44 15.91
CA LEU A 103 3.32 -3.29 15.24
C LEU A 103 2.81 -3.69 13.85
N TYR A 104 2.63 -2.70 12.98
CA TYR A 104 2.38 -2.96 11.56
C TYR A 104 3.70 -3.32 10.88
N HIS A 105 3.96 -4.63 10.81
CA HIS A 105 5.00 -5.13 9.92
C HIS A 105 4.47 -5.03 8.47
N PRO A 106 5.26 -4.50 7.51
CA PRO A 106 4.76 -4.24 6.15
C PRO A 106 4.41 -5.51 5.37
N LEU A 107 4.92 -6.66 5.83
CA LEU A 107 4.66 -7.97 5.23
C LEU A 107 3.71 -8.77 6.10
N ARG A 108 2.78 -9.47 5.43
CA ARG A 108 1.90 -10.46 6.06
C ARG A 108 2.71 -11.62 6.64
N LEU A 109 2.29 -12.10 7.80
CA LEU A 109 2.89 -13.27 8.44
C LEU A 109 2.64 -14.55 7.60
N ILE A 110 3.63 -15.45 7.59
CA ILE A 110 3.56 -16.73 6.86
C ILE A 110 2.72 -17.75 7.64
N ASP A 111 2.74 -17.66 8.96
CA ASP A 111 1.99 -18.53 9.86
C ASP A 111 0.49 -18.35 9.65
N LEU A 112 -0.20 -19.40 9.19
CA LEU A 112 -1.62 -19.38 8.82
C LEU A 112 -2.51 -18.94 9.97
N ASP A 113 -2.21 -19.39 11.20
CA ASP A 113 -3.03 -19.05 12.37
C ASP A 113 -2.97 -17.55 12.65
N ARG A 114 -1.77 -16.96 12.56
CA ARG A 114 -1.58 -15.52 12.75
C ARG A 114 -2.07 -14.71 11.55
N ALA A 115 -1.89 -15.22 10.34
CA ALA A 115 -2.30 -14.59 9.10
C ALA A 115 -3.83 -14.57 8.93
N ASN A 116 -4.54 -15.53 9.50
CA ASN A 116 -6.00 -15.56 9.55
C ASN A 116 -6.55 -14.75 10.71
N ASN A 117 -5.83 -14.64 11.84
CA ASN A 117 -6.24 -13.81 12.99
C ASN A 117 -6.48 -12.34 12.60
N GLU A 118 -5.66 -11.77 11.71
CA GLU A 118 -5.89 -10.40 11.20
C GLU A 118 -7.20 -10.28 10.39
N ILE A 119 -7.51 -11.29 9.59
CA ILE A 119 -8.72 -11.35 8.76
C ILE A 119 -9.95 -11.58 9.65
N GLU A 120 -9.87 -12.48 10.62
CA GLU A 120 -10.92 -12.78 11.59
C GLU A 120 -11.23 -11.58 12.50
N LYS A 121 -10.21 -10.83 12.92
CA LYS A 121 -10.39 -9.55 13.65
C LYS A 121 -11.21 -8.55 12.85
N SER A 122 -11.11 -8.57 11.52
CA SER A 122 -11.92 -7.71 10.64
C SER A 122 -13.35 -8.25 10.41
N GLY A 123 -13.73 -9.36 11.04
CA GLY A 123 -15.03 -10.02 10.87
C GLY A 123 -15.20 -10.68 9.50
N LYS A 124 -14.12 -10.79 8.73
CA LYS A 124 -14.09 -11.51 7.45
C LYS A 124 -13.55 -12.91 7.71
N GLY A 125 -14.08 -13.90 6.98
CA GLY A 125 -13.55 -15.25 6.98
C GLY A 125 -12.76 -15.49 5.71
N SER A 126 -11.67 -16.25 5.78
CA SER A 126 -10.93 -16.71 4.58
C SER A 126 -11.82 -17.51 3.62
N TYR A 127 -12.93 -18.05 4.12
CA TYR A 127 -13.95 -18.81 3.37
C TYR A 127 -15.30 -18.08 3.27
N GLN A 128 -15.32 -16.76 3.41
CA GLN A 128 -16.57 -15.96 3.42
C GLN A 128 -17.48 -16.24 2.22
N TYR A 129 -16.92 -16.56 1.05
CA TYR A 129 -17.71 -16.92 -0.14
C TYR A 129 -18.44 -18.27 -0.01
N LEU A 130 -17.83 -19.24 0.68
CA LEU A 130 -18.44 -20.55 0.97
C LEU A 130 -19.46 -20.43 2.11
N ASP A 131 -19.16 -19.63 3.13
CA ASP A 131 -20.02 -19.47 4.31
C ASP A 131 -21.28 -18.67 4.01
N ASN A 132 -21.14 -17.54 3.30
CA ASN A 132 -22.29 -16.67 3.01
C ASN A 132 -23.19 -17.19 1.89
N ARG A 133 -22.78 -18.24 1.17
CA ARG A 133 -23.53 -18.91 0.08
C ARG A 133 -24.39 -17.93 -0.72
N VAL A 134 -23.78 -16.87 -1.24
CA VAL A 134 -24.50 -15.71 -1.80
C VAL A 134 -25.44 -16.13 -2.94
N ASN A 135 -25.05 -17.16 -3.70
CA ASN A 135 -25.85 -17.75 -4.78
C ASN A 135 -27.14 -18.44 -4.31
N PHE A 136 -27.22 -18.83 -3.04
CA PHE A 136 -28.40 -19.46 -2.42
C PHE A 136 -29.15 -18.52 -1.48
N ALA A 137 -28.84 -17.22 -1.52
CA ALA A 137 -29.54 -16.23 -0.71
C ALA A 137 -31.00 -16.11 -1.15
N ASN A 138 -31.93 -16.45 -0.26
CA ASN A 138 -33.36 -16.24 -0.50
C ASN A 138 -33.70 -14.75 -0.34
N PHE A 139 -33.82 -14.05 -1.47
CA PHE A 139 -34.13 -12.61 -1.50
C PHE A 139 -35.49 -12.30 -0.86
N THR A 140 -36.51 -13.14 -1.08
CA THR A 140 -37.85 -12.96 -0.50
C THR A 140 -37.80 -12.99 1.03
N LYS A 141 -37.07 -13.95 1.60
CA LYS A 141 -36.89 -14.05 3.05
C LYS A 141 -36.15 -12.82 3.60
N ARG A 142 -35.12 -12.33 2.91
CA ARG A 142 -34.38 -11.12 3.31
C ARG A 142 -35.26 -9.86 3.25
N ALA A 143 -36.09 -9.72 2.22
CA ALA A 143 -37.02 -8.59 2.08
C ALA A 143 -38.04 -8.57 3.23
N LEU A 144 -38.60 -9.73 3.60
CA LEU A 144 -39.52 -9.84 4.74
C LEU A 144 -38.84 -9.50 6.08
N TYR A 145 -37.61 -9.98 6.30
CA TYR A 145 -36.84 -9.61 7.49
C TYR A 145 -36.58 -8.11 7.56
N PHE A 146 -36.22 -7.49 6.44
CA PHE A 146 -35.99 -6.05 6.37
C PHE A 146 -37.26 -5.24 6.65
N GLN A 147 -38.39 -5.65 6.07
CA GLN A 147 -39.69 -5.03 6.32
C GLN A 147 -40.10 -5.13 7.80
N ASN A 148 -39.90 -6.29 8.43
CA ASN A 148 -40.18 -6.48 9.85
C ASN A 148 -39.27 -5.61 10.73
N TRP A 149 -37.99 -5.53 10.40
CA TRP A 149 -37.05 -4.65 11.10
C TRP A 149 -37.46 -3.17 10.98
N TYR A 150 -37.81 -2.71 9.78
CA TYR A 150 -38.27 -1.34 9.53
C TYR A 150 -39.53 -1.01 10.32
N ASN A 151 -40.51 -1.90 10.35
CA ASN A 151 -41.73 -1.69 11.12
C ASN A 151 -41.44 -1.64 12.62
N SER A 152 -40.50 -2.46 13.12
CA SER A 152 -40.11 -2.47 14.53
C SER A 152 -39.31 -1.23 14.97
N SER A 153 -38.54 -0.61 14.07
CA SER A 153 -37.82 0.63 14.37
C SER A 153 -38.76 1.84 14.41
N LEU A 154 -39.82 1.83 13.59
CA LEU A 154 -40.88 2.85 13.57
C LEU A 154 -41.75 2.84 14.84
N THR A 155 -42.06 1.67 15.38
CA THR A 155 -42.85 1.55 16.62
C THR A 155 -42.04 1.94 17.86
N LYS A 156 -40.71 1.73 17.83
CA LYS A 156 -39.82 2.12 18.92
C LYS A 156 -39.70 3.65 19.04
N SER A 157 -39.65 4.39 17.92
CA SER A 157 -39.56 5.85 17.93
C SER A 157 -40.85 6.54 18.40
N THR A 158 -42.02 5.96 18.09
CA THR A 158 -43.33 6.47 18.53
C THR A 158 -43.59 6.20 20.01
N SER A 159 -43.13 5.07 20.56
CA SER A 159 -43.26 4.76 21.99
C SER A 159 -42.37 5.60 22.92
N THR A 160 -41.29 6.17 22.40
CA THR A 160 -40.43 7.13 23.14
C THR A 160 -40.96 8.56 23.12
N SER A 161 -41.81 8.91 22.15
CA SER A 161 -42.45 10.22 22.05
C SER A 161 -43.68 10.39 22.96
N SER A 162 -44.26 9.30 23.46
CA SER A 162 -45.47 9.34 24.31
C SER A 162 -45.16 9.29 25.82
N LYS A 163 -43.89 9.39 26.23
CA LYS A 163 -43.43 9.45 27.62
C LYS A 163 -42.83 10.81 28.03
N GLN A 164 -43.06 11.87 27.24
CA GLN A 164 -42.81 13.25 27.66
C GLN A 164 -44.10 13.93 28.08
#